data_AF-A0A1Y4JT27-F1
#
_entry.id   AF-A0A1Y4JT27-F1
#
_cell.length_a   1.000
_cell.length_b   1.000
_cell.length_c   1.000
_cell.angle_alpha   90.00
_cell.angle_beta   90.00
_cell.angle_gamma   90.00
#
_symmetry.space_group_name_H-M   'P 1'
#
loop_
_entity.id
_entity.type
_entity.pdbx_description
1 polymer ?
#
loop_
_entity_poly.entity_id
_entity_poly.type
_entity_poly.pdbx_seq_one_letter_code
_entity_poly.pdbx_strand_id
1 'polypeptide(L)'
;MKIEKKIEKWCKDARFMSFANQRMSLEFTRRLESASLDPVFEELDGAFEYDDRYIVPLVEYLTCRLHIAQLRKDEEGIWQVWFHVAMEGYYVQAFQEEFASLLAELKTALMPVLHKEYISNPINEK
;
A
#
# COMPACT_ATOMS: atom_id res chain seq x y z
N MET A 1 -3.33 -14.75 18.01
CA MET A 1 -3.84 -15.08 16.67
C MET A 1 -2.87 -14.52 15.65
N LYS A 2 -2.40 -15.33 14.69
CA LYS A 2 -1.55 -14.89 13.58
C LYS A 2 -2.24 -13.73 12.81
N ILE A 3 -1.48 -12.78 12.30
CA ILE A 3 -2.01 -11.52 11.74
C ILE A 3 -2.90 -11.77 10.52
N GLU A 4 -2.59 -12.78 9.72
CA GLU A 4 -3.35 -13.21 8.54
C GLU A 4 -4.78 -13.60 8.93
N LYS A 5 -4.95 -14.35 10.02
CA LYS A 5 -6.28 -14.72 10.56
C LYS A 5 -7.07 -13.50 11.05
N LYS A 6 -6.40 -12.46 11.56
CA LYS A 6 -7.07 -11.20 11.93
C LYS A 6 -7.57 -10.49 10.68
N ILE A 7 -6.71 -10.38 9.67
CA ILE A 7 -7.03 -9.77 8.38
C ILE A 7 -8.21 -10.49 7.72
N GLU A 8 -8.20 -11.82 7.66
CA GLU A 8 -9.32 -12.61 7.14
C GLU A 8 -10.64 -12.32 7.87
N LYS A 9 -10.59 -12.16 9.21
CA LYS A 9 -11.77 -11.81 10.00
C LYS A 9 -12.24 -10.39 9.67
N TRP A 10 -11.34 -9.43 9.58
CA TRP A 10 -11.67 -8.03 9.26
C TRP A 10 -12.27 -7.90 7.86
N CYS A 11 -11.70 -8.58 6.86
CA CYS A 11 -12.21 -8.55 5.49
C CYS A 11 -13.62 -9.14 5.32
N LYS A 12 -14.13 -9.88 6.30
CA LYS A 12 -15.53 -10.36 6.32
C LYS A 12 -16.52 -9.31 6.83
N ASP A 13 -16.03 -8.25 7.50
CA ASP A 13 -16.86 -7.13 7.93
C ASP A 13 -17.04 -6.14 6.77
N ALA A 14 -18.26 -6.09 6.23
CA ALA A 14 -18.60 -5.21 5.12
C ALA A 14 -18.44 -3.71 5.46
N ARG A 15 -18.66 -3.32 6.72
CA ARG A 15 -18.50 -1.92 7.15
C ARG A 15 -17.03 -1.52 7.15
N PHE A 16 -16.18 -2.40 7.67
CA PHE A 16 -14.74 -2.22 7.61
C PHE A 16 -14.23 -2.15 6.17
N MET A 17 -14.70 -3.04 5.28
CA MET A 17 -14.30 -2.99 3.86
C MET A 17 -14.75 -1.71 3.16
N SER A 18 -15.96 -1.23 3.44
CA SER A 18 -16.44 0.06 2.93
C SER A 18 -15.58 1.22 3.44
N PHE A 19 -15.27 1.24 4.73
CA PHE A 19 -14.38 2.23 5.33
C PHE A 19 -12.99 2.19 4.70
N ALA A 20 -12.39 1.00 4.59
CA ALA A 20 -11.06 0.81 4.03
C ALA A 20 -10.98 1.32 2.59
N ASN A 21 -11.96 0.98 1.75
CA ASN A 21 -12.03 1.45 0.36
C ASN A 21 -12.15 2.97 0.27
N GLN A 22 -13.02 3.59 1.08
CA GLN A 22 -13.16 5.05 1.12
C GLN A 22 -11.86 5.73 1.61
N ARG A 23 -11.25 5.18 2.67
CA ARG A 23 -10.02 5.70 3.26
C ARG A 23 -8.85 5.64 2.29
N MET A 24 -8.69 4.52 1.59
CA MET A 24 -7.71 4.34 0.52
C MET A 24 -7.97 5.30 -0.63
N SER A 25 -9.21 5.42 -1.11
CA SER A 25 -9.56 6.36 -2.18
C SER A 25 -9.23 7.81 -1.81
N LEU A 26 -9.55 8.23 -0.58
CA LEU A 26 -9.22 9.56 -0.08
C LEU A 26 -7.70 9.78 -0.01
N GLU A 27 -6.97 8.77 0.45
CA GLU A 27 -5.51 8.83 0.51
C GLU A 27 -4.89 9.00 -0.87
N PHE A 28 -5.38 8.24 -1.85
CA PHE A 28 -4.91 8.32 -3.22
C PHE A 28 -5.09 9.72 -3.80
N THR A 29 -6.30 10.28 -3.68
CA THR A 29 -6.59 11.65 -4.13
C THR A 29 -5.71 12.67 -3.43
N ARG A 30 -5.60 12.61 -2.09
CA ARG A 30 -4.78 13.52 -1.30
C ARG A 30 -3.31 13.50 -1.75
N ARG A 31 -2.73 12.33 -2.00
CA ARG A 31 -1.33 12.19 -2.39
C ARG A 31 -1.10 12.62 -3.83
N LEU A 32 -2.02 12.31 -4.73
CA LEU A 32 -1.98 12.77 -6.11
C LEU A 32 -1.98 14.31 -6.20
N GLU A 33 -2.74 14.98 -5.33
CA GLU A 33 -2.78 16.45 -5.24
C GLU A 33 -1.50 17.06 -4.64
N SER A 34 -0.70 16.30 -3.89
CA SER A 34 0.48 16.82 -3.19
C SER A 34 1.70 17.09 -4.08
N ALA A 35 1.62 16.75 -5.37
CA ALA A 35 2.57 17.02 -6.46
C ALA A 35 4.03 16.56 -6.29
N SER A 36 4.46 16.10 -5.12
CA SER A 36 5.82 15.60 -4.88
C SER A 36 5.78 14.10 -4.68
N LEU A 37 6.15 13.36 -5.71
CA LEU A 37 6.48 11.94 -5.56
C LEU A 37 7.88 11.79 -4.96
N ASP A 38 8.21 10.56 -4.61
CA ASP A 38 9.56 10.20 -4.22
C ASP A 38 10.48 10.19 -5.46
N PRO A 39 11.59 10.95 -5.47
CA PRO A 39 12.42 11.07 -6.67
C PRO A 39 13.00 9.74 -7.17
N VAL A 40 13.29 8.79 -6.27
CA VAL A 40 13.83 7.48 -6.67
C VAL A 40 12.73 6.61 -7.25
N PHE A 41 11.49 6.73 -6.73
CA PHE A 41 10.34 6.09 -7.35
C PHE A 41 10.12 6.63 -8.78
N GLU A 42 10.10 7.95 -8.96
CA GLU A 42 9.93 8.58 -10.28
C GLU A 42 11.01 8.15 -11.28
N GLU A 43 12.27 8.05 -10.84
CA GLU A 43 13.36 7.59 -11.70
C GLU A 43 13.17 6.13 -12.14
N LEU A 44 12.78 5.25 -11.23
CA LEU A 44 12.58 3.82 -11.51
C LEU A 44 11.33 3.56 -12.35
N ASP A 45 10.23 4.25 -12.04
CA ASP A 45 8.97 4.22 -12.82
C ASP A 45 9.22 4.75 -14.25
N GLY A 46 9.88 5.90 -14.36
CA GLY A 46 10.25 6.47 -15.65
C GLY A 46 11.20 5.56 -16.46
N ALA A 47 12.14 4.86 -15.82
CA ALA A 47 12.99 3.89 -16.51
C ALA A 47 12.21 2.65 -16.98
N PHE A 48 11.25 2.20 -16.17
CA PHE A 48 10.36 1.09 -16.50
C PHE A 48 9.47 1.39 -17.71
N GLU A 49 9.06 2.64 -17.94
CA GLU A 49 8.33 3.03 -19.16
C GLU A 49 9.10 2.71 -20.46
N TYR A 50 10.44 2.68 -20.42
CA TYR A 50 11.29 2.39 -21.58
C TYR A 50 11.82 0.96 -21.62
N ASP A 51 11.95 0.29 -20.46
CA ASP A 51 12.57 -1.02 -20.32
C ASP A 51 11.94 -1.80 -19.15
N ASP A 52 11.16 -2.83 -19.51
CA ASP A 52 10.39 -3.65 -18.57
C ASP A 52 11.24 -4.32 -17.48
N ARG A 53 12.54 -4.50 -17.71
CA ARG A 53 13.49 -5.06 -16.74
C ARG A 53 13.61 -4.20 -15.48
N TYR A 54 13.24 -2.92 -15.54
CA TYR A 54 13.21 -2.02 -14.39
C TYR A 54 12.07 -2.31 -13.40
N ILE A 55 11.13 -3.20 -13.74
CA ILE A 55 10.12 -3.64 -12.78
C ILE A 55 10.74 -4.30 -11.55
N VAL A 56 11.84 -5.04 -11.72
CA VAL A 56 12.55 -5.72 -10.63
C VAL A 56 13.16 -4.70 -9.64
N PRO A 57 14.00 -3.73 -10.06
CA PRO A 57 14.52 -2.73 -9.14
C PRO A 57 13.43 -1.80 -8.57
N LEU A 58 12.35 -1.51 -9.30
CA LEU A 58 11.20 -0.78 -8.78
C LEU A 58 10.53 -1.51 -7.60
N VAL A 59 10.21 -2.79 -7.79
CA VAL A 59 9.61 -3.63 -6.73
C VAL A 59 10.57 -3.81 -5.54
N GLU A 60 11.86 -4.01 -5.79
CA GLU A 60 12.87 -4.13 -4.74
C GLU A 60 12.99 -2.84 -3.92
N TYR A 61 12.95 -1.68 -4.59
CA TYR A 61 12.95 -0.39 -3.94
C TYR A 61 11.73 -0.20 -3.04
N LEU A 62 10.53 -0.49 -3.55
CA LEU A 62 9.29 -0.38 -2.77
C LEU A 62 9.27 -1.37 -1.59
N THR A 63 9.85 -2.55 -1.76
CA THR A 63 10.03 -3.54 -0.68
C THR A 63 10.96 -3.02 0.42
N CYS A 64 12.12 -2.48 0.05
CA CYS A 64 13.04 -1.83 0.98
C CYS A 64 12.36 -0.70 1.75
N ARG A 65 11.57 0.14 1.05
CA ARG A 65 10.82 1.24 1.65
C ARG A 65 9.79 0.76 2.67
N LEU A 66 9.08 -0.33 2.36
CA LEU A 66 8.13 -0.94 3.28
C LEU A 66 8.83 -1.44 4.55
N HIS A 67 9.95 -2.14 4.41
CA HIS A 67 10.72 -2.66 5.55
C HIS A 67 11.25 -1.53 6.44
N ILE A 68 11.74 -0.44 5.85
CA ILE A 68 12.16 0.74 6.60
C ILE A 68 10.98 1.34 7.37
N ALA A 69 9.81 1.49 6.74
CA ALA A 69 8.62 2.01 7.39
C ALA A 69 8.18 1.13 8.58
N GLN A 70 8.15 -0.19 8.39
CA GLN A 70 7.82 -1.15 9.45
C GLN A 70 8.82 -1.10 10.62
N LEU A 71 10.12 -1.06 10.35
CA LEU A 71 11.17 -0.94 11.37
C LEU A 71 11.02 0.34 12.20
N ARG A 72 10.63 1.45 11.55
CA ARG A 72 10.42 2.75 12.19
C ARG A 72 9.04 2.91 12.81
N LYS A 73 8.13 1.94 12.61
CA LYS A 73 6.70 2.03 12.96
C LYS A 73 6.03 3.27 12.35
N ASP A 74 6.42 3.57 11.12
CA ASP A 74 5.97 4.73 10.37
C ASP A 74 4.75 4.38 9.50
N GLU A 75 3.55 4.71 10.00
CA GLU A 75 2.29 4.47 9.29
C GLU A 75 2.19 5.31 8.01
N GLU A 76 2.79 6.51 7.98
CA GLU A 76 2.83 7.38 6.80
C GLU A 76 3.73 6.78 5.71
N GLY A 77 4.87 6.20 6.08
CA GLY A 77 5.74 5.45 5.17
C GLY A 77 5.05 4.23 4.55
N ILE A 78 4.22 3.50 5.30
CA ILE A 78 3.42 2.39 4.77
C ILE A 78 2.39 2.91 3.76
N TRP A 79 1.71 4.01 4.07
CA TRP A 79 0.77 4.65 3.14
C TRP A 79 1.45 5.14 1.87
N GLN A 80 2.67 5.67 1.95
CA GLN A 80 3.44 6.09 0.79
C GLN A 80 3.79 4.91 -0.13
N VAL A 81 4.22 3.76 0.42
CA VAL A 81 4.46 2.55 -0.38
C VAL A 81 3.17 2.06 -1.03
N TRP A 82 2.06 2.03 -0.29
CA TRP A 82 0.77 1.67 -0.86
C TRP A 82 0.37 2.59 -2.02
N PHE A 83 0.58 3.89 -1.88
CA PHE A 83 0.26 4.86 -2.92
C PHE A 83 1.08 4.63 -4.19
N HIS A 84 2.39 4.40 -4.07
CA HIS A 84 3.24 4.07 -5.22
C HIS A 84 2.79 2.76 -5.90
N VAL A 85 2.51 1.70 -5.13
CA VAL A 85 1.97 0.45 -5.69
C VAL A 85 0.61 0.67 -6.37
N ALA A 86 -0.23 1.56 -5.84
CA ALA A 86 -1.52 1.88 -6.45
C ALA A 86 -1.37 2.68 -7.75
N MET A 87 -0.34 3.52 -7.87
CA MET A 87 -0.02 4.28 -9.09
C MET A 87 0.36 3.36 -10.25
N GLU A 88 1.08 2.28 -9.98
CA GLU A 88 1.45 1.26 -11.00
C GLU A 88 0.24 0.60 -11.66
N GLY A 89 -0.92 0.60 -11.00
CA GLY A 89 -2.21 0.21 -11.58
C GLY A 89 -2.18 -1.14 -12.29
N TYR A 90 -2.33 -1.12 -13.62
CA TYR A 90 -2.34 -2.32 -14.46
C TYR A 90 -1.04 -3.12 -14.40
N TYR A 91 0.11 -2.47 -14.19
CA TYR A 91 1.41 -3.15 -14.17
C TYR A 91 1.55 -4.11 -13.00
N VAL A 92 0.90 -3.84 -11.87
CA VAL A 92 0.84 -4.77 -10.73
C VAL A 92 0.24 -6.13 -11.16
N GLN A 93 -0.75 -6.13 -12.06
CA GLN A 93 -1.34 -7.35 -12.58
C GLN A 93 -0.49 -8.00 -13.67
N ALA A 94 0.14 -7.20 -14.54
CA ALA A 94 1.01 -7.69 -15.60
C ALA A 94 2.27 -8.39 -15.07
N PHE A 95 2.84 -7.88 -13.98
CA PHE A 95 4.07 -8.35 -13.32
C PHE A 95 3.78 -8.96 -11.94
N GLN A 96 2.74 -9.80 -11.90
CA GLN A 96 2.23 -10.36 -10.64
C GLN A 96 3.28 -11.19 -9.87
N GLU A 97 4.23 -11.82 -10.58
CA GLU A 97 5.25 -12.68 -9.95
C GLU A 97 6.23 -11.82 -9.16
N GLU A 98 6.67 -10.71 -9.74
CA GLU A 98 7.56 -9.73 -9.13
C GLU A 98 6.88 -9.07 -7.93
N PHE A 99 5.64 -8.61 -8.09
CA PHE A 99 4.90 -7.91 -7.02
C PHE A 99 4.38 -8.83 -5.90
N ALA A 100 4.30 -10.15 -6.10
CA ALA A 100 3.58 -11.07 -5.19
C ALA A 100 4.02 -10.92 -3.72
N SER A 101 5.33 -10.93 -3.47
CA SER A 101 5.89 -10.81 -2.12
C SER A 101 5.60 -9.45 -1.51
N LEU A 102 5.86 -8.37 -2.26
CA LEU A 102 5.58 -6.99 -1.82
C LEU A 102 4.11 -6.80 -1.47
N LEU A 103 3.18 -7.29 -2.30
CA LEU A 103 1.74 -7.16 -2.05
C LEU A 103 1.28 -7.92 -0.80
N ALA A 104 1.81 -9.12 -0.57
CA ALA A 104 1.50 -9.91 0.62
C ALA A 104 1.98 -9.22 1.90
N GLU A 105 3.19 -8.68 1.88
CA GLU A 105 3.78 -7.94 3.01
C GLU A 105 3.06 -6.60 3.24
N LEU A 106 2.81 -5.85 2.17
CA LEU A 106 2.11 -4.57 2.21
C LEU A 106 0.70 -4.73 2.77
N LYS A 107 -0.04 -5.77 2.36
CA LYS A 107 -1.35 -6.10 2.93
C LYS A 107 -1.24 -6.34 4.44
N THR A 108 -0.21 -7.06 4.88
CA THR A 108 0.01 -7.35 6.29
C THR A 108 0.38 -6.10 7.10
N ALA A 109 1.05 -5.13 6.47
CA ALA A 109 1.41 -3.85 7.07
C ALA A 109 0.24 -2.86 7.12
N LEU A 110 -0.52 -2.73 6.03
CA LEU A 110 -1.55 -1.70 5.85
C LEU A 110 -2.88 -2.06 6.53
N MET A 111 -3.30 -3.33 6.48
CA MET A 111 -4.59 -3.74 7.05
C MET A 111 -4.73 -3.42 8.55
N PRO A 112 -3.68 -3.58 9.40
CA PRO A 112 -3.72 -3.14 10.79
C PRO A 112 -3.85 -1.62 10.96
N VAL A 113 -3.20 -0.82 10.11
CA VAL A 113 -3.31 0.66 10.12
C VAL A 113 -4.75 1.06 9.83
N LEU A 114 -5.32 0.54 8.74
CA LEU A 114 -6.71 0.74 8.37
C LEU A 114 -7.68 0.32 9.47
N HIS A 115 -7.46 -0.85 10.08
CA HIS A 115 -8.35 -1.36 11.12
C HIS A 115 -8.25 -0.56 12.43
N LYS A 116 -7.06 -0.06 12.79
CA LYS A 116 -6.88 0.87 13.90
C LYS A 116 -7.65 2.16 13.66
N GLU A 117 -7.51 2.77 12.49
CA GLU A 117 -8.27 3.96 12.10
C GLU A 117 -9.79 3.73 12.13
N TYR A 118 -10.24 2.56 11.65
CA TYR A 118 -11.65 2.17 11.65
C TYR A 118 -12.24 2.13 13.07
N ILE A 119 -11.55 1.49 14.02
CA ILE A 119 -12.00 1.41 15.42
C ILE A 119 -11.96 2.77 16.10
N SER A 120 -10.94 3.58 15.82
CA SER A 120 -10.79 4.90 16.43
C SER A 120 -11.74 5.96 15.87
N ASN A 121 -12.47 5.65 14.79
CA ASN A 121 -13.44 6.57 14.22
C ASN A 121 -14.78 6.48 14.98
N PRO A 122 -15.21 7.56 15.68
CA PRO A 122 -16.41 7.56 16.52
C PRO A 122 -17.71 7.31 15.75
N ILE A 123 -17.70 7.40 14.42
CA ILE A 123 -18.86 7.10 13.57
C ILE A 123 -19.10 5.58 13.48
N ASN A 124 -18.09 4.75 13.72
CA ASN A 124 -18.15 3.29 13.56
C ASN A 124 -18.49 2.53 14.86
N GLU A 125 -18.74 3.23 15.98
CA GLU A 125 -19.10 2.63 17.28
C GLU A 125 -20.57 2.18 17.40
N LYS A 126 -21.38 2.26 16.35
CA LYS A 126 -22.80 1.86 16.36
C LYS A 126 -23.10 0.63 15.52
#